data_AF-A0A1B2M2N4-F1
#
_entry.id   AF-A0A1B2M2N4-F1
#
_cell.length_a   1.000
_cell.length_b   1.000
_cell.length_c   1.000
_cell.angle_alpha   90.00
_cell.angle_beta   90.00
_cell.angle_gamma   90.00
#
_symmetry.space_group_name_H-M   'P 1'
#
loop_
_entity.id
_entity.type
_entity.pdbx_description
1 polymer ?
#
loop_
_entity_poly.entity_id
_entity_poly.type
_entity_poly.pdbx_seq_one_letter_code
_entity_poly.pdbx_strand_id
1 'polypeptide(L)'
;MTIEQLKELFGNQEVVLELVQLENGEMALRNAGSEQDPLVTIQFNQDIQAMLGDQTPVLAQHMIQAALFALFEKQVNQWQAQVVDEQPRYFS
;
A
#
# COMPACT_ATOMS: atom_id res chain seq x y z
N MET A 1 10.84 -7.14 2.16
CA MET A 1 10.74 -5.72 1.81
C MET A 1 10.89 -4.90 3.08
N THR A 2 11.84 -3.98 3.12
CA THR A 2 12.03 -3.05 4.23
C THR A 2 11.37 -1.70 3.93
N ILE A 3 11.14 -0.87 4.93
CA ILE A 3 10.59 0.50 4.76
C ILE A 3 11.50 1.35 3.86
N GLU A 4 12.82 1.13 3.87
CA GLU A 4 13.73 1.83 2.96
C GLU A 4 13.44 1.50 1.49
N GLN A 5 13.14 0.24 1.16
CA GLN A 5 12.79 -0.15 -0.22
C GLN A 5 11.44 0.41 -0.65
N LEU A 6 10.50 0.57 0.28
CA LEU A 6 9.24 1.29 0.01
C LEU A 6 9.48 2.77 -0.22
N LYS A 7 10.35 3.41 0.57
CA LYS A 7 10.76 4.80 0.36
C LYS A 7 11.49 4.99 -0.97
N GLU A 8 12.27 4.02 -1.42
CA GLU A 8 12.89 4.04 -2.74
C GLU A 8 11.86 3.88 -3.86
N LEU A 9 10.88 2.98 -3.71
CA LEU A 9 9.77 2.80 -4.65
C LEU A 9 8.89 4.06 -4.75
N PHE A 10 8.69 4.75 -3.63
CA PHE A 10 7.95 6.00 -3.54
C PHE A 10 8.86 7.24 -3.62
N GLY A 11 10.13 7.13 -4.00
CA GLY A 11 11.07 8.25 -4.13
C GLY A 11 11.45 9.01 -2.83
N ASN A 12 12.68 9.53 -2.80
CA ASN A 12 13.23 10.30 -1.66
C ASN A 12 12.79 11.78 -1.60
N GLN A 13 11.89 12.22 -2.47
CA GLN A 13 11.35 13.59 -2.52
C GLN A 13 9.83 13.50 -2.62
N GLU A 14 9.08 14.10 -1.69
CA GLU A 14 7.62 14.33 -1.71
C GLU A 14 6.86 13.75 -2.92
N VAL A 15 6.82 12.42 -3.07
CA VAL A 15 6.16 11.80 -4.21
C VAL A 15 4.69 11.80 -3.90
N VAL A 16 3.98 12.65 -4.63
CA VAL A 16 2.53 12.61 -4.67
C VAL A 16 2.14 11.37 -5.46
N LEU A 17 1.43 10.45 -4.82
CA LEU A 17 0.80 9.33 -5.50
C LEU A 17 -0.58 9.75 -5.98
N GLU A 18 -0.93 9.35 -7.19
CA GLU A 18 -2.27 9.50 -7.72
C GLU A 18 -2.89 8.14 -8.02
N LEU A 19 -4.20 8.06 -7.77
CA LEU A 19 -5.02 6.92 -8.14
C LEU A 19 -5.90 7.36 -9.31
N VAL A 20 -5.62 6.84 -10.50
CA VAL A 20 -6.33 7.18 -11.74
C VAL A 20 -7.09 5.98 -12.27
N GLN A 21 -8.19 6.23 -12.98
CA GLN A 21 -8.85 5.20 -13.77
C GLN A 21 -8.26 5.18 -15.18
N LEU A 22 -7.80 4.02 -15.62
CA LEU A 22 -7.30 3.79 -16.97
C LEU A 22 -8.46 3.62 -17.96
N GLU A 23 -8.17 3.70 -19.26
CA GLU A 23 -9.16 3.58 -20.33
C GLU A 23 -9.87 2.21 -20.34
N ASN A 24 -9.19 1.16 -19.86
CA ASN A 24 -9.75 -0.19 -19.72
C ASN A 24 -10.63 -0.36 -18.46
N GLY A 25 -10.84 0.71 -17.68
CA GLY A 25 -11.63 0.72 -16.45
C GLY A 25 -10.87 0.28 -15.20
N GLU A 26 -9.60 -0.14 -15.31
CA GLU A 26 -8.76 -0.49 -14.17
C GLU A 26 -8.36 0.75 -13.37
N MET A 27 -8.21 0.58 -12.05
CA MET A 27 -7.64 1.63 -11.20
C MET A 27 -6.13 1.44 -11.11
N ALA A 28 -5.35 2.49 -11.33
CA ALA A 28 -3.90 2.47 -11.31
C ALA A 28 -3.35 3.45 -10.26
N LEU A 29 -2.51 2.95 -9.35
CA LEU A 29 -1.72 3.77 -8.43
C LEU A 29 -0.37 4.06 -9.07
N ARG A 30 -0.01 5.32 -9.23
CA ARG A 30 1.26 5.74 -9.83
C ARG A 30 1.80 7.03 -9.22
N ASN A 31 3.05 7.34 -9.54
CA ASN A 31 3.64 8.64 -9.22
C ASN A 31 2.95 9.73 -10.05
N ALA A 32 2.52 10.82 -9.41
CA ALA A 32 1.83 11.91 -10.08
C ALA A 32 2.70 12.51 -11.19
N GLY A 33 2.12 12.66 -12.38
CA GLY A 33 2.82 13.17 -13.57
C GLY A 33 3.86 12.22 -14.16
N SER A 34 3.94 10.96 -13.70
CA SER A 34 4.83 9.96 -14.28
C SER A 34 4.17 9.24 -15.47
N GLU A 35 4.96 9.02 -16.53
CA GLU A 35 4.60 8.17 -17.67
C GLU A 35 5.09 6.72 -17.50
N GLN A 36 5.66 6.38 -16.34
CA GLN A 36 6.12 5.03 -16.03
C GLN A 36 4.96 4.08 -15.76
N ASP A 37 5.26 2.77 -15.78
CA ASP A 37 4.31 1.73 -15.43
C ASP A 37 3.69 1.95 -14.03
N PRO A 38 2.38 1.68 -13.86
CA PRO A 38 1.73 1.77 -12.56
C PRO A 38 2.43 0.90 -11.51
N LEU A 39 2.48 1.42 -10.28
CA LEU A 39 3.00 0.66 -9.14
C LEU A 39 2.06 -0.50 -8.79
N VAL A 40 0.75 -0.27 -8.92
CA VAL A 40 -0.31 -1.24 -8.66
C VAL A 40 -1.46 -0.98 -9.61
N THR A 41 -2.05 -2.04 -10.16
CA THR A 41 -3.36 -2.00 -10.81
C THR A 41 -4.38 -2.79 -10.00
N ILE A 42 -5.61 -2.28 -9.92
CA ILE A 42 -6.75 -2.93 -9.29
C ILE A 42 -7.83 -3.08 -10.36
N GLN A 43 -8.14 -4.32 -10.67
CA GLN A 43 -9.19 -4.66 -11.63
C GLN A 43 -10.40 -5.20 -10.89
N PHE A 44 -11.53 -4.54 -11.07
CA PHE A 44 -12.84 -5.05 -10.68
C PHE A 44 -13.46 -5.73 -11.91
N ASN A 45 -14.18 -6.85 -11.72
CA ASN A 45 -14.95 -7.41 -12.84
C ASN A 45 -16.12 -6.47 -13.22
N GLN A 46 -16.71 -6.69 -14.40
CA GLN A 46 -17.77 -5.81 -14.92
C GLN A 46 -19.00 -5.75 -14.00
N ASP A 47 -19.41 -6.88 -13.42
CA ASP A 47 -20.59 -6.93 -12.55
C ASP A 47 -20.40 -6.10 -11.28
N ILE A 48 -19.23 -6.17 -10.67
CA ILE A 48 -18.90 -5.39 -9.47
C ILE A 48 -18.70 -3.91 -9.83
N GLN A 49 -18.09 -3.59 -10.97
CA GLN A 49 -18.00 -2.19 -11.43
C GLN A 49 -19.40 -1.60 -11.65
N ALA A 50 -20.31 -2.33 -12.27
CA ALA A 50 -21.69 -1.88 -12.48
C ALA A 50 -22.44 -1.67 -11.16
N MET A 51 -22.20 -2.54 -10.17
CA MET A 51 -22.78 -2.42 -8.84
C MET A 51 -22.20 -1.24 -8.04
N LEU A 52 -20.90 -0.99 -8.15
CA LEU A 52 -20.21 0.09 -7.42
C LEU A 52 -20.38 1.46 -8.08
N GLY A 53 -20.51 1.51 -9.41
CA GLY A 53 -20.58 2.74 -10.18
C GLY A 53 -19.48 3.73 -9.79
N ASP A 54 -19.90 4.94 -9.44
CA ASP A 54 -19.02 6.05 -9.03
C ASP A 54 -18.25 5.80 -7.72
N GLN A 55 -18.57 4.73 -6.98
CA GLN A 55 -17.85 4.35 -5.75
C GLN A 55 -16.59 3.53 -6.01
N THR A 56 -16.37 3.07 -7.25
CA THR A 56 -15.21 2.24 -7.60
C THR A 56 -13.86 2.89 -7.23
N PRO A 57 -13.62 4.19 -7.51
CA PRO A 57 -12.37 4.85 -7.12
C PRO A 57 -12.21 4.95 -5.60
N VAL A 58 -13.30 5.22 -4.88
CA VAL A 58 -13.30 5.33 -3.41
C VAL A 58 -12.93 3.98 -2.78
N LEU A 59 -13.50 2.88 -3.28
CA LEU A 59 -13.16 1.54 -2.81
C LEU A 59 -11.69 1.22 -3.06
N ALA A 60 -11.18 1.49 -4.26
CA ALA A 60 -9.78 1.30 -4.60
C ALA A 60 -8.85 2.11 -3.66
N GLN A 61 -9.20 3.36 -3.34
CA GLN A 61 -8.46 4.17 -2.38
C GLN A 61 -8.39 3.52 -1.00
N HIS A 62 -9.51 3.00 -0.49
CA HIS A 62 -9.55 2.31 0.81
C HIS A 62 -8.72 1.03 0.80
N MET A 63 -8.71 0.27 -0.31
CA MET A 63 -7.86 -0.91 -0.46
C MET A 63 -6.37 -0.56 -0.37
N ILE A 64 -5.95 0.51 -1.05
CA ILE A 64 -4.56 0.99 -0.97
C ILE A 64 -4.20 1.45 0.45
N GLN A 65 -5.07 2.24 1.09
CA GLN A 65 -4.83 2.67 2.48
C GLN A 65 -4.69 1.47 3.43
N ALA A 66 -5.59 0.49 3.34
CA ALA A 66 -5.53 -0.72 4.15
C ALA A 66 -4.24 -1.52 3.90
N ALA A 67 -3.82 -1.65 2.64
CA ALA A 67 -2.56 -2.33 2.28
C ALA A 67 -1.33 -1.61 2.87
N LEU A 68 -1.30 -0.27 2.82
CA LEU A 68 -0.25 0.54 3.43
C LEU A 68 -0.22 0.39 4.96
N PHE A 69 -1.39 0.41 5.62
CA PHE A 69 -1.48 0.16 7.06
C PHE A 69 -0.96 -1.22 7.46
N ALA A 70 -1.41 -2.28 6.78
CA ALA A 70 -0.95 -3.64 7.05
C ALA A 70 0.58 -3.80 6.88
N LEU A 71 1.16 -3.08 5.91
CA LEU A 71 2.59 -3.07 5.69
C LEU A 71 3.36 -2.40 6.83
N PHE A 72 2.84 -1.29 7.36
CA PHE A 72 3.42 -0.62 8.53
C PHE A 72 3.30 -1.47 9.79
N GLU A 73 2.14 -2.09 10.05
CA GLU A 73 1.94 -2.97 11.21
C GLU A 73 2.93 -4.14 11.22
N LYS A 74 3.16 -4.78 10.06
CA LYS A 74 4.13 -5.86 9.93
C LYS A 74 5.54 -5.44 10.35
N GLN A 75 5.95 -4.21 10.06
CA GLN A 75 7.26 -3.69 10.43
C GLN A 75 7.36 -3.39 11.93
N VAL A 76 6.32 -2.80 12.53
CA VAL A 76 6.26 -2.53 13.98
C VAL A 76 6.32 -3.83 14.79
N ASN A 77 5.58 -4.85 14.36
CA ASN A 77 5.58 -6.16 15.02
C ASN A 77 6.94 -6.87 14.91
N GLN A 78 7.66 -6.70 13.79
CA GLN A 78 9.03 -7.22 13.65
C GLN A 78 10.01 -6.54 14.60
N TRP A 79 9.87 -5.24 14.86
CA TRP A 79 10.70 -4.54 15.84
C TRP A 79 10.41 -4.96 17.28
N GLN A 80 9.14 -5.20 17.64
CA GLN A 80 8.78 -5.65 18.99
C GLN A 80 9.19 -7.10 19.27
N ALA A 81 9.17 -7.97 18.25
CA ALA A 81 9.58 -9.38 18.41
C ALA A 81 11.08 -9.56 18.68
N GLN A 82 11.92 -8.59 18.30
CA GLN A 82 13.37 -8.68 18.47
C GLN A 82 13.87 -8.29 19.88
N VAL A 83 12.99 -7.80 20.77
CA VAL A 83 13.35 -7.29 22.12
C VAL A 83 13.11 -8.33 23.24
N VAL A 84 12.60 -9.52 22.93
CA VAL A 84 12.18 -10.51 23.95
C VAL A 84 13.07 -11.76 23.91
N ASP A 85 14.36 -11.59 24.18
CA ASP A 85 15.27 -12.73 24.47
C ASP A 85 16.37 -12.33 25.47
N GLU A 86 16.08 -11.41 26.40
CA GLU A 86 16.94 -11.23 27.57
C GLU A 86 16.56 -12.26 28.65
N GLN A 87 17.43 -13.25 28.87
CA GLN A 87 17.27 -14.19 29.97
C GLN A 87 17.21 -13.42 31.31
N PRO A 88 16.19 -13.67 32.16
CA PRO A 88 16.03 -12.93 33.41
C PRO A 88 17.26 -13.13 34.30
N ARG A 89 17.88 -12.02 34.70
CA ARG A 89 19.15 -11.99 35.46
C ARG A 89 19.03 -12.51 36.90
N TYR A 90 17.81 -12.74 37.38
CA TYR A 90 17.53 -13.29 38.70
C TYR A 90 16.47 -14.39 38.58
N PHE A 91 16.83 -15.60 39.00
CA PHE A 91 15.86 -16.64 39.31
C PHE A 91 15.34 -16.35 40.72
N SER A 92 14.05 -16.06 40.84
CA SER A 92 13.33 -16.07 42.13
C SER A 92 13.06 -17.50 42.57
#